data_AF-A0A7M3T7E1-F1
#
_entry.id   AF-A0A7M3T7E1-F1
#
_cell.length_a   1.000
_cell.length_b   1.000
_cell.length_c   1.000
_cell.angle_alpha   90.00
_cell.angle_beta   90.00
_cell.angle_gamma   90.00
#
_symmetry.space_group_name_H-M   'P 1'
#
loop_
_entity.id
_entity.type
_entity.pdbx_description
1 polymer ?
#
loop_
_entity_poly.entity_id
_entity_poly.type
_entity_poly.pdbx_seq_one_letter_code
_entity_poly.pdbx_strand_id
1 'polypeptide(L)'
;MSVIGTERGSVLDGLRQAGALKVLFPRVSEAQCQAVLINTAGGVTGGEALMRLQALPGDRIIGAETGGCPHTAIRQDASINLAAVAEMVRRHPDIELVLIESGGDNLSATFSPELADITLYVIDVAAGEEIPRKGGPAITRSDLLIINKTDLAPHVGADLSVMDRDARRMRGERPFVFSELRSQRGAENIVRVIADLGGLSLAMPDSAERVLAT
;
A
#
# COMPACT_ATOMS: atom_id res chain seq x y z
N MET A 1 -4.05 1.55 -4.56
CA MET A 1 -4.01 0.24 -3.88
C MET A 1 -5.37 -0.03 -3.25
N SER A 2 -6.02 -1.10 -3.70
CA SER A 2 -7.37 -1.54 -3.34
C SER A 2 -7.35 -2.76 -2.40
N VAL A 3 -8.52 -3.16 -1.88
CA VAL A 3 -8.72 -4.28 -0.95
C VAL A 3 -10.16 -4.81 -1.03
N ILE A 4 -10.36 -6.13 -1.07
CA ILE A 4 -11.64 -6.84 -0.82
C ILE A 4 -11.32 -8.19 -0.15
N GLY A 5 -12.20 -8.79 0.69
CA GLY A 5 -12.06 -10.24 0.94
C GLY A 5 -12.90 -10.94 2.02
N THR A 6 -12.21 -11.79 2.82
CA THR A 6 -12.71 -13.08 3.34
C THR A 6 -12.20 -13.42 4.75
N GLU A 7 -12.83 -14.39 5.42
CA GLU A 7 -12.74 -14.64 6.88
C GLU A 7 -11.38 -15.10 7.49
N ARG A 8 -10.22 -15.07 6.80
CA ARG A 8 -9.00 -15.85 7.21
C ARG A 8 -7.56 -15.34 6.93
N GLY A 9 -7.28 -14.07 6.60
CA GLY A 9 -5.91 -13.65 6.20
C GLY A 9 -4.83 -13.81 7.30
N SER A 10 -3.55 -13.46 7.16
CA SER A 10 -2.68 -13.46 5.98
C SER A 10 -1.20 -13.47 6.43
N VAL A 11 -0.27 -13.60 5.48
CA VAL A 11 1.16 -13.89 5.71
C VAL A 11 1.99 -12.85 6.52
N LEU A 12 2.02 -11.56 6.12
CA LEU A 12 2.37 -10.18 6.72
C LEU A 12 4.90 -9.09 8.03
N ASP A 13 5.58 -9.48 9.18
CA ASP A 13 6.58 -8.75 10.01
C ASP A 13 7.98 -8.58 9.38
N GLY A 14 8.18 -9.19 8.21
CA GLY A 14 9.39 -8.96 7.42
C GLY A 14 9.50 -7.55 6.85
N LEU A 15 8.41 -6.77 6.81
CA LEU A 15 8.23 -5.58 5.97
C LEU A 15 9.35 -4.53 6.03
N ARG A 16 9.78 -4.07 4.84
CA ARG A 16 10.78 -2.99 4.65
C ARG A 16 10.52 -2.17 3.39
N GLN A 17 10.51 -0.84 3.54
CA GLN A 17 10.39 0.11 2.44
C GLN A 17 11.75 0.41 1.76
N ALA A 18 11.76 0.46 0.42
CA ALA A 18 12.69 1.25 -0.37
C ALA A 18 11.96 1.75 -1.64
N GLY A 19 12.06 3.04 -1.96
CA GLY A 19 11.25 3.68 -3.01
C GLY A 19 9.95 4.31 -2.51
N ALA A 20 9.10 4.74 -3.45
CA ALA A 20 7.82 5.41 -3.20
C ALA A 20 6.73 4.40 -2.75
N LEU A 21 6.85 3.97 -1.49
CA LEU A 21 6.18 2.82 -0.86
C LEU A 21 6.66 1.46 -1.40
N LYS A 22 6.94 0.54 -0.47
CA LYS A 22 7.14 -0.89 -0.78
C LYS A 22 6.61 -1.72 0.38
N VAL A 23 5.47 -2.39 0.14
CA VAL A 23 4.74 -3.17 1.14
C VAL A 23 5.18 -4.63 1.03
N LEU A 24 6.33 -4.96 1.62
CA LEU A 24 6.80 -6.34 1.75
C LEU A 24 6.04 -7.04 2.88
N PHE A 25 4.98 -7.76 2.57
CA PHE A 25 4.14 -8.34 3.62
C PHE A 25 4.86 -9.27 4.61
N PRO A 26 4.34 -9.39 5.83
CA PRO A 26 4.57 -10.99 6.83
C PRO A 26 4.83 -12.30 6.05
N ARG A 27 5.54 -13.21 6.74
CA ARG A 27 5.77 -14.60 6.33
C ARG A 27 5.04 -15.49 7.35
N VAL A 28 3.80 -15.92 7.08
CA VAL A 28 3.29 -17.14 7.73
C VAL A 28 3.55 -18.34 6.83
N SER A 29 3.53 -19.51 7.45
CA SER A 29 3.59 -20.79 6.78
C SER A 29 2.27 -21.19 6.08
N GLU A 30 1.09 -20.83 6.63
CA GLU A 30 -0.16 -21.54 6.31
C GLU A 30 -1.47 -20.70 6.20
N ALA A 31 -1.44 -19.36 6.03
CA ALA A 31 -2.66 -18.53 5.92
C ALA A 31 -2.97 -18.07 4.49
N GLN A 32 -4.26 -18.11 4.14
CA GLN A 32 -4.78 -17.89 2.79
C GLN A 32 -5.15 -16.42 2.58
N CYS A 33 -4.29 -15.69 1.88
CA CYS A 33 -4.60 -14.42 1.21
C CYS A 33 -3.50 -14.17 0.20
N GLN A 34 -3.76 -14.54 -1.05
CA GLN A 34 -2.75 -14.55 -2.08
C GLN A 34 -2.71 -13.21 -2.83
N ALA A 35 -1.77 -12.34 -2.43
CA ALA A 35 -1.56 -11.09 -3.11
C ALA A 35 -0.80 -11.27 -4.44
N VAL A 36 -1.11 -10.41 -5.40
CA VAL A 36 -0.31 -10.14 -6.60
C VAL A 36 0.15 -8.68 -6.56
N LEU A 37 1.32 -8.38 -7.13
CA LEU A 37 1.79 -7.00 -7.31
C LEU A 37 2.04 -6.67 -8.78
N ILE A 38 1.35 -5.62 -9.25
CA ILE A 38 1.56 -4.94 -10.53
C ILE A 38 2.35 -3.67 -10.26
N ASN A 39 3.60 -3.61 -10.70
CA ASN A 39 4.43 -2.41 -10.57
C ASN A 39 4.44 -1.63 -11.90
N THR A 40 4.01 -0.36 -11.86
CA THR A 40 3.85 0.49 -13.05
C THR A 40 4.93 1.56 -13.17
N ALA A 41 6.04 1.45 -12.40
CA ALA A 41 6.98 2.53 -12.14
C ALA A 41 7.97 2.85 -13.28
N GLY A 42 7.87 2.13 -14.40
CA GLY A 42 8.76 2.30 -15.55
C GLY A 42 10.09 1.56 -15.38
N GLY A 43 10.14 0.33 -15.90
CA GLY A 43 11.39 -0.43 -16.04
C GLY A 43 11.50 -1.65 -15.13
N VAL A 44 12.09 -2.71 -15.71
CA VAL A 44 12.52 -3.97 -15.08
C VAL A 44 13.12 -3.82 -13.66
N THR A 45 13.85 -2.73 -13.39
CA THR A 45 14.54 -2.48 -12.11
C THR A 45 13.62 -2.42 -10.89
N GLY A 46 12.37 -1.93 -11.04
CA GLY A 46 11.38 -1.91 -9.96
C GLY A 46 10.90 -3.31 -9.58
N GLY A 47 10.48 -4.09 -10.59
CA GLY A 47 10.06 -5.49 -10.43
C GLY A 47 11.18 -6.39 -9.93
N GLU A 48 12.41 -6.24 -10.45
CA GLU A 48 13.58 -6.94 -9.94
C GLU A 48 13.83 -6.65 -8.46
N ALA A 49 13.76 -5.38 -8.04
CA ALA A 49 13.95 -5.03 -6.64
C ALA A 49 12.90 -5.70 -5.74
N LEU A 50 11.67 -5.91 -6.23
CA LEU A 50 10.60 -6.65 -5.52
C LEU A 50 10.89 -8.14 -5.43
N MET A 51 11.22 -8.79 -6.55
CA MET A 51 11.61 -10.20 -6.62
C MET A 51 12.80 -10.50 -5.69
N ARG A 52 13.82 -9.63 -5.67
CA ARG A 52 15.02 -9.75 -4.81
C ARG A 52 14.73 -9.71 -3.30
N LEU A 53 13.54 -9.27 -2.86
CA LEU A 53 13.16 -9.32 -1.45
C LEU A 53 12.23 -10.50 -1.09
N GLN A 54 11.79 -11.31 -2.06
CA GLN A 54 10.97 -12.51 -1.84
C GLN A 54 9.67 -12.28 -1.03
N ALA A 55 9.04 -11.10 -1.19
CA ALA A 55 7.75 -10.79 -0.56
C ALA A 55 6.60 -11.69 -1.07
N LEU A 56 6.73 -12.13 -2.33
CA LEU A 56 5.82 -13.04 -3.03
C LEU A 56 6.65 -13.97 -3.91
N PRO A 57 6.11 -15.15 -4.29
CA PRO A 57 6.57 -15.92 -5.43
C PRO A 57 6.71 -15.06 -6.69
N GLY A 58 7.76 -15.30 -7.50
CA GLY A 58 8.11 -14.42 -8.63
C GLY A 58 7.07 -14.39 -9.75
N ASP A 59 6.28 -15.45 -9.89
CA ASP A 59 5.13 -15.59 -10.79
C ASP A 59 3.89 -14.81 -10.33
N ARG A 60 3.89 -14.29 -9.09
CA ARG A 60 2.87 -13.39 -8.50
C ARG A 60 3.29 -11.92 -8.50
N ILE A 61 4.40 -11.60 -9.17
CA ILE A 61 4.86 -10.22 -9.46
C ILE A 61 4.83 -10.02 -10.98
N ILE A 62 4.31 -8.88 -11.43
CA ILE A 62 4.33 -8.48 -12.85
C ILE A 62 4.75 -7.01 -12.98
N GLY A 63 5.70 -6.75 -13.88
CA GLY A 63 6.07 -5.40 -14.28
C GLY A 63 5.16 -4.95 -15.43
N ALA A 64 4.48 -3.82 -15.25
CA ALA A 64 3.70 -3.17 -16.29
C ALA A 64 4.52 -1.98 -16.84
N GLU A 65 5.20 -2.16 -17.98
CA GLU A 65 5.94 -1.07 -18.61
C GLU A 65 4.97 -0.18 -19.39
N THR A 66 4.66 0.98 -18.80
CA THR A 66 3.57 1.88 -19.22
C THR A 66 3.90 2.81 -20.39
N GLY A 67 5.18 2.86 -20.80
CA GLY A 67 5.63 3.61 -21.98
C GLY A 67 5.48 5.14 -21.96
N GLY A 68 4.94 5.73 -20.88
CA GLY A 68 4.57 7.14 -20.84
C GLY A 68 4.37 7.70 -19.44
N CYS A 69 3.58 8.77 -19.32
CA CYS A 69 3.39 9.47 -18.05
C CYS A 69 2.62 8.59 -17.03
N PRO A 70 3.10 8.41 -15.78
CA PRO A 70 2.46 7.53 -14.80
C PRO A 70 0.97 7.81 -14.55
N HIS A 71 0.54 9.09 -14.58
CA HIS A 71 -0.87 9.47 -14.46
C HIS A 71 -1.76 8.72 -15.45
N THR A 72 -1.35 8.70 -16.72
CA THR A 72 -2.13 8.16 -17.83
C THR A 72 -2.43 6.69 -17.58
N ALA A 73 -1.39 5.93 -17.26
CA ALA A 73 -1.46 4.48 -17.09
C ALA A 73 -2.31 4.02 -15.89
N ILE A 74 -2.51 4.87 -14.89
CA ILE A 74 -3.37 4.56 -13.75
C ILE A 74 -4.78 5.16 -13.86
N ARG A 75 -5.05 6.02 -14.87
CA ARG A 75 -6.27 6.85 -14.91
C ARG A 75 -6.88 7.07 -16.29
N GLN A 76 -6.18 7.69 -17.23
CA GLN A 76 -6.75 8.03 -18.56
C GLN A 76 -6.75 6.85 -19.53
N ASP A 77 -5.75 5.97 -19.43
CA ASP A 77 -5.65 4.73 -20.18
C ASP A 77 -5.09 3.65 -19.25
N ALA A 78 -5.98 2.95 -18.57
CA ALA A 78 -5.63 1.87 -17.65
C ALA A 78 -5.32 0.54 -18.36
N SER A 79 -5.38 0.47 -19.70
CA SER A 79 -5.43 -0.79 -20.46
C SER A 79 -4.27 -1.75 -20.17
N ILE A 80 -3.04 -1.25 -20.08
CA ILE A 80 -1.83 -2.05 -19.75
C ILE A 80 -1.96 -2.69 -18.36
N ASN A 81 -2.48 -1.94 -17.38
CA ASN A 81 -2.65 -2.44 -16.02
C ASN A 81 -3.86 -3.37 -15.90
N LEU A 82 -4.97 -3.09 -16.59
CA LEU A 82 -6.12 -4.00 -16.66
C LEU A 82 -5.77 -5.33 -17.33
N ALA A 83 -4.93 -5.30 -18.38
CA ALA A 83 -4.39 -6.52 -19.00
C ALA A 83 -3.51 -7.30 -18.01
N ALA A 84 -2.67 -6.62 -17.22
CA ALA A 84 -1.87 -7.25 -16.16
C ALA A 84 -2.74 -7.84 -15.03
N VAL A 85 -3.80 -7.16 -14.59
CA VAL A 85 -4.79 -7.70 -13.64
C VAL A 85 -5.42 -8.98 -14.19
N ALA A 86 -5.98 -8.90 -15.41
CA ALA A 86 -6.65 -10.03 -16.06
C ALA A 86 -5.70 -11.22 -16.29
N GLU A 87 -4.44 -10.96 -16.64
CA GLU A 87 -3.47 -12.05 -16.78
C GLU A 87 -3.13 -12.70 -15.44
N MET A 88 -2.98 -11.93 -14.36
CA MET A 88 -2.61 -12.49 -13.07
C MET A 88 -3.76 -13.27 -12.41
N VAL A 89 -5.02 -12.82 -12.57
CA VAL A 89 -6.22 -13.61 -12.23
C VAL A 89 -6.27 -14.92 -13.04
N ARG A 90 -5.89 -14.89 -14.32
CA ARG A 90 -5.82 -16.08 -15.18
C ARG A 90 -4.67 -17.03 -14.81
N ARG A 91 -3.54 -16.52 -14.32
CA ARG A 91 -2.41 -17.33 -13.82
C ARG A 91 -2.73 -17.98 -12.48
N HIS A 92 -3.43 -17.25 -11.61
CA HIS A 92 -3.69 -17.60 -10.21
C HIS A 92 -5.19 -17.45 -9.91
N PRO A 93 -6.02 -18.49 -10.16
CA PRO A 93 -7.47 -18.45 -9.92
C PRO A 93 -7.88 -18.28 -8.44
N ASP A 94 -6.90 -18.31 -7.54
CA ASP A 94 -7.00 -18.30 -6.09
C ASP A 94 -6.51 -16.97 -5.45
N ILE A 95 -6.37 -15.89 -6.24
CA ILE A 95 -6.09 -14.55 -5.68
C ILE A 95 -7.34 -13.87 -5.13
N GLU A 96 -7.16 -13.23 -3.98
CA GLU A 96 -8.17 -12.40 -3.31
C GLU A 96 -7.79 -10.91 -3.35
N LEU A 97 -6.53 -10.58 -3.69
CA LEU A 97 -5.99 -9.23 -3.60
C LEU A 97 -5.00 -8.92 -4.73
N VAL A 98 -5.23 -7.82 -5.46
CA VAL A 98 -4.25 -7.24 -6.39
C VAL A 98 -3.77 -5.89 -5.87
N LEU A 99 -2.45 -5.78 -5.67
CA LEU A 99 -1.78 -4.53 -5.40
C LEU A 99 -1.30 -3.92 -6.71
N ILE A 100 -1.50 -2.61 -6.85
CA ILE A 100 -1.02 -1.82 -7.98
C ILE A 100 -0.21 -0.64 -7.44
N GLU A 101 1.08 -0.65 -7.74
CA GLU A 101 2.08 0.35 -7.33
C GLU A 101 2.30 1.34 -8.49
N SER A 102 1.85 2.59 -8.32
CA SER A 102 2.13 3.66 -9.29
C SER A 102 3.58 4.14 -9.15
N GLY A 103 4.13 4.73 -10.21
CA GLY A 103 5.56 5.13 -10.30
C GLY A 103 6.03 6.28 -9.41
N GLY A 104 5.31 6.61 -8.33
CA GLY A 104 5.49 7.82 -7.55
C GLY A 104 4.90 9.04 -8.27
N ASP A 105 4.09 9.83 -7.56
CA ASP A 105 3.36 10.93 -8.18
C ASP A 105 2.91 12.00 -7.17
N ASN A 106 2.63 13.20 -7.68
CA ASN A 106 2.19 14.39 -6.97
C ASN A 106 0.75 14.30 -6.44
N LEU A 107 0.33 15.32 -5.68
CA LEU A 107 -0.95 15.33 -4.94
C LEU A 107 -2.23 15.34 -5.80
N SER A 108 -2.11 15.41 -7.14
CA SER A 108 -3.23 15.23 -8.08
C SER A 108 -3.45 13.77 -8.52
N ALA A 109 -2.57 12.85 -8.14
CA ALA A 109 -2.66 11.42 -8.46
C ALA A 109 -3.98 10.79 -8.00
N THR A 110 -4.65 10.09 -8.90
CA THR A 110 -5.86 9.29 -8.63
C THR A 110 -5.90 8.12 -9.59
N PHE A 111 -6.22 6.92 -9.11
CA PHE A 111 -6.52 5.79 -9.99
C PHE A 111 -7.87 5.97 -10.70
N SER A 112 -8.08 5.29 -11.83
CA SER A 112 -9.41 5.08 -12.41
C SER A 112 -10.23 4.16 -11.48
N PRO A 113 -11.53 4.43 -11.26
CA PRO A 113 -12.43 3.49 -10.59
C PRO A 113 -12.54 2.14 -11.30
N GLU A 114 -12.20 2.06 -12.60
CA GLU A 114 -12.14 0.81 -13.35
C GLU A 114 -10.91 -0.05 -13.01
N LEU A 115 -9.88 0.55 -12.38
CA LEU A 115 -8.59 -0.08 -12.09
C LEU A 115 -8.37 -0.36 -10.59
N ALA A 116 -9.03 0.38 -9.70
CA ALA A 116 -8.91 0.20 -8.25
C ALA A 116 -10.18 0.63 -7.53
N ASP A 117 -10.79 -0.30 -6.78
CA ASP A 117 -12.02 -0.13 -5.99
C ASP A 117 -11.77 0.81 -4.79
N ILE A 118 -10.60 0.66 -4.17
CA ILE A 118 -10.09 1.40 -3.02
C ILE A 118 -8.69 1.96 -3.36
N THR A 119 -8.35 3.09 -2.74
CA THR A 119 -7.16 3.88 -3.07
C THR A 119 -6.41 4.35 -1.83
N LEU A 120 -5.39 3.61 -1.39
CA LEU A 120 -4.41 4.16 -0.45
C LEU A 120 -3.49 5.16 -1.18
N TYR A 121 -3.16 6.28 -0.53
CA TYR A 121 -2.09 7.21 -0.93
C TYR A 121 -1.09 7.37 0.21
N VAL A 122 0.21 7.54 -0.11
CA VAL A 122 1.28 7.58 0.90
C VAL A 122 2.13 8.82 0.74
N ILE A 123 2.26 9.55 1.84
CA ILE A 123 3.19 10.68 1.98
C ILE A 123 4.23 10.37 3.05
N ASP A 124 5.25 11.20 3.10
CA ASP A 124 6.41 11.04 3.98
C ASP A 124 6.59 12.30 4.84
N VAL A 125 6.90 12.16 6.13
CA VAL A 125 7.14 13.33 6.99
C VAL A 125 8.32 14.17 6.48
N ALA A 126 9.33 13.52 5.89
CA ALA A 126 10.46 14.22 5.26
C ALA A 126 10.13 14.98 3.96
N ALA A 127 8.88 14.89 3.45
CA ALA A 127 8.40 15.71 2.33
C ALA A 127 7.82 17.06 2.78
N GLY A 128 7.64 17.29 4.09
CA GLY A 128 7.19 18.55 4.67
C GLY A 128 5.94 18.42 5.56
N GLU A 129 5.93 19.16 6.66
CA GLU A 129 4.78 19.30 7.56
C GLU A 129 3.53 19.80 6.83
N GLU A 130 3.72 20.63 5.79
CA GLU A 130 2.66 21.27 5.03
C GLU A 130 2.11 20.41 3.86
N ILE A 131 2.53 19.15 3.74
CA ILE A 131 1.98 18.23 2.72
C ILE A 131 0.48 17.97 2.93
N PRO A 132 -0.03 17.58 4.13
CA PRO A 132 -1.47 17.41 4.36
C PRO A 132 -2.31 18.63 3.94
N ARG A 133 -1.87 19.85 4.30
CA ARG A 133 -2.62 21.10 4.03
C ARG A 133 -2.56 21.60 2.59
N LYS A 134 -1.62 21.10 1.77
CA LYS A 134 -1.65 21.29 0.31
C LYS A 134 -2.83 20.55 -0.34
N GLY A 135 -3.32 19.49 0.29
CA GLY A 135 -4.53 18.79 -0.13
C GLY A 135 -4.41 18.14 -1.51
N GLY A 136 -5.30 18.50 -2.43
CA GLY A 136 -5.43 17.85 -3.73
C GLY A 136 -6.18 16.51 -3.67
N PRO A 137 -6.60 15.95 -4.82
CA PRO A 137 -7.32 14.68 -4.90
C PRO A 137 -6.67 13.54 -4.11
N ALA A 138 -5.35 13.39 -4.18
CA ALA A 138 -4.64 12.26 -3.55
C ALA A 138 -4.71 12.29 -2.01
N ILE A 139 -4.78 13.47 -1.39
CA ILE A 139 -4.92 13.62 0.07
C ILE A 139 -6.40 13.66 0.50
N THR A 140 -7.27 14.25 -0.32
CA THR A 140 -8.69 14.51 0.06
C THR A 140 -9.67 13.39 -0.31
N ARG A 141 -9.32 12.53 -1.28
CA ARG A 141 -10.24 11.51 -1.83
C ARG A 141 -9.76 10.08 -1.69
N SER A 142 -8.47 9.85 -1.47
CA SER A 142 -7.94 8.51 -1.14
C SER A 142 -8.66 7.94 0.07
N ASP A 143 -8.97 6.65 0.03
CA ASP A 143 -9.73 5.97 1.09
C ASP A 143 -8.89 5.83 2.36
N LEU A 144 -7.58 5.62 2.21
CA LEU A 144 -6.59 5.72 3.29
C LEU A 144 -5.41 6.63 2.90
N LEU A 145 -5.09 7.61 3.74
CA LEU A 145 -3.82 8.33 3.69
C LEU A 145 -2.83 7.70 4.69
N ILE A 146 -1.64 7.36 4.23
CA ILE A 146 -0.55 6.91 5.12
C ILE A 146 0.48 8.03 5.23
N ILE A 147 0.80 8.42 6.46
CA ILE A 147 1.81 9.44 6.76
C ILE A 147 3.01 8.72 7.39
N ASN A 148 3.96 8.32 6.53
CA ASN A 148 5.04 7.41 6.89
C ASN A 148 6.34 8.15 7.29
N LYS A 149 7.21 7.43 7.97
CA LYS A 149 8.49 7.87 8.56
C LYS A 149 8.36 8.95 9.63
N THR A 150 7.46 8.75 10.60
CA THR A 150 7.34 9.66 11.76
C THR A 150 8.61 9.76 12.61
N ASP A 151 9.52 8.78 12.52
CA ASP A 151 10.87 8.81 13.08
C ASP A 151 11.71 9.98 12.56
N LEU A 152 11.43 10.50 11.36
CA LEU A 152 12.18 11.61 10.77
C LEU A 152 11.70 13.01 11.21
N ALA A 153 10.56 13.13 11.90
CA ALA A 153 10.00 14.41 12.33
C ALA A 153 11.02 15.34 13.05
N PRO A 154 11.81 14.87 14.04
CA PRO A 154 12.79 15.72 14.73
C PRO A 154 13.99 16.12 13.86
N HIS A 155 14.21 15.43 12.74
CA HIS A 155 15.34 15.66 11.83
C HIS A 155 15.01 16.59 10.67
N VAL A 156 13.72 16.82 10.39
CA VAL A 156 13.23 17.73 9.33
C VAL A 156 12.47 18.94 9.88
N GLY A 157 12.24 19.01 11.20
CA GLY A 157 11.56 20.12 11.86
C GLY A 157 10.04 20.14 11.65
N ALA A 158 9.42 18.97 11.52
CA ALA A 158 7.97 18.83 11.32
C ALA A 158 7.25 18.44 12.63
N ASP A 159 6.13 19.09 12.92
CA ASP A 159 5.25 18.74 14.04
C ASP A 159 4.13 17.78 13.57
N LEU A 160 4.15 16.56 14.12
CA LEU A 160 3.14 15.53 13.82
C LEU A 160 1.72 15.94 14.24
N SER A 161 1.57 16.82 15.24
CA SER A 161 0.27 17.36 15.65
C SER A 161 -0.29 18.37 14.64
N VAL A 162 0.57 19.10 13.94
CA VAL A 162 0.18 19.96 12.81
C VAL A 162 -0.25 19.08 11.63
N MET A 163 0.51 18.02 11.33
CA MET A 163 0.16 17.06 10.27
C MET A 163 -1.17 16.34 10.57
N ASP A 164 -1.43 15.95 11.82
CA ASP A 164 -2.68 15.32 12.26
C ASP A 164 -3.88 16.25 12.06
N ARG A 165 -3.79 17.47 12.61
CA ARG A 165 -4.84 18.50 12.53
C ARG A 165 -5.19 18.82 11.08
N ASP A 166 -4.18 19.02 10.24
CA ASP A 166 -4.39 19.42 8.85
C ASP A 166 -4.79 18.21 7.97
N ALA A 167 -4.39 16.98 8.30
CA ALA A 167 -4.93 15.77 7.68
C ALA A 167 -6.43 15.59 8.00
N ARG A 168 -6.84 15.68 9.28
CA ARG A 168 -8.26 15.66 9.69
C ARG A 168 -9.07 16.71 8.94
N ARG A 169 -8.58 17.95 8.90
CA ARG A 169 -9.24 19.05 8.18
C ARG A 169 -9.46 18.76 6.69
N MET A 170 -8.49 18.14 6.02
CA MET A 170 -8.56 17.88 4.58
C MET A 170 -9.28 16.56 4.21
N ARG A 171 -9.48 15.65 5.18
CA ARG A 171 -10.08 14.33 4.96
C ARG A 171 -11.49 14.16 5.53
N GLY A 172 -11.84 14.94 6.56
CA GLY A 172 -13.02 14.67 7.39
C GLY A 172 -12.90 13.29 8.03
N GLU A 173 -13.96 12.49 7.93
CA GLU A 173 -14.01 11.13 8.48
C GLU A 173 -13.14 10.10 7.72
N ARG A 174 -12.52 10.43 6.58
CA ARG A 174 -11.70 9.46 5.84
C ARG A 174 -10.42 9.11 6.62
N PRO A 175 -10.16 7.82 6.92
CA PRO A 175 -9.08 7.44 7.83
C PRO A 175 -7.70 7.82 7.31
N PHE A 176 -6.79 8.11 8.22
CA PHE A 176 -5.35 8.22 7.93
C PHE A 176 -4.54 7.60 9.07
N VAL A 177 -3.36 7.08 8.75
CA VAL A 177 -2.50 6.39 9.72
C VAL A 177 -1.08 6.92 9.63
N PHE A 178 -0.57 7.40 10.77
CA PHE A 178 0.85 7.63 10.97
C PHE A 178 1.61 6.30 11.10
N SER A 179 2.77 6.19 10.48
CA SER A 179 3.55 4.94 10.50
C SER A 179 5.05 5.15 10.40
N GLU A 180 5.78 4.10 10.79
CA GLU A 180 7.19 3.89 10.50
C GLU A 180 7.32 2.48 9.91
N LEU A 181 7.09 2.35 8.61
CA LEU A 181 7.10 1.04 7.93
C LEU A 181 8.47 0.34 7.92
N ARG A 182 9.53 1.03 8.38
CA ARG A 182 10.85 0.43 8.68
C ARG A 182 10.86 -0.33 10.02
N SER A 183 10.01 0.08 10.96
CA SER A 183 9.96 -0.33 12.37
C SER A 183 8.69 -1.13 12.71
N GLN A 184 7.92 -1.54 11.69
CA GLN A 184 6.53 -2.05 11.76
C GLN A 184 5.49 -1.16 12.45
N ARG A 185 5.86 0.00 13.01
CA ARG A 185 4.93 0.85 13.75
C ARG A 185 3.83 1.39 12.83
N GLY A 186 2.58 1.12 13.18
CA GLY A 186 1.40 1.45 12.38
C GLY A 186 1.12 0.51 11.21
N ALA A 187 1.97 -0.48 10.91
CA ALA A 187 1.74 -1.43 9.81
C ALA A 187 0.46 -2.28 10.04
N GLU A 188 0.25 -2.76 11.27
CA GLU A 188 -0.97 -3.46 11.68
C GLU A 188 -2.22 -2.58 11.51
N ASN A 189 -2.19 -1.32 11.95
CA ASN A 189 -3.30 -0.38 11.76
C ASN A 189 -3.60 -0.11 10.28
N ILE A 190 -2.56 -0.04 9.44
CA ILE A 190 -2.70 0.08 7.99
C ILE A 190 -3.37 -1.18 7.42
N VAL A 191 -2.88 -2.37 7.78
CA VAL A 191 -3.45 -3.66 7.35
C VAL A 191 -4.89 -3.86 7.82
N ARG A 192 -5.23 -3.42 9.04
CA ARG A 192 -6.63 -3.46 9.54
C ARG A 192 -7.53 -2.50 8.77
N VAL A 193 -7.16 -1.23 8.57
CA VAL A 193 -8.00 -0.29 7.80
C VAL A 193 -8.10 -0.70 6.32
N ILE A 194 -7.03 -1.24 5.74
CA ILE A 194 -7.04 -1.97 4.47
C ILE A 194 -8.15 -3.02 4.49
N ALA A 195 -8.12 -3.89 5.49
CA ALA A 195 -9.01 -5.03 5.58
C ALA A 195 -10.48 -4.62 5.79
N ASP A 196 -10.74 -3.72 6.75
CA ASP A 196 -12.04 -3.13 7.06
C ASP A 196 -12.69 -2.49 5.82
N LEU A 197 -11.92 -1.73 5.02
CA LEU A 197 -12.43 -1.07 3.80
C LEU A 197 -12.87 -2.08 2.73
N GLY A 198 -12.18 -3.22 2.62
CA GLY A 198 -12.52 -4.28 1.67
C GLY A 198 -13.43 -5.39 2.21
N GLY A 199 -13.65 -5.44 3.52
CA GLY A 199 -14.18 -6.64 4.17
C GLY A 199 -13.24 -7.85 4.15
N LEU A 200 -11.92 -7.70 3.93
CA LEU A 200 -10.99 -8.76 4.32
C LEU A 200 -11.17 -8.98 5.82
N SER A 201 -11.18 -10.23 6.25
CA SER A 201 -10.81 -10.58 7.60
C SER A 201 -9.37 -11.06 7.63
N LEU A 202 -8.82 -11.01 8.83
CA LEU A 202 -7.47 -11.39 9.15
C LEU A 202 -7.57 -12.41 10.28
N ALA A 203 -7.16 -13.65 10.04
CA ALA A 203 -6.67 -14.49 11.12
C ALA A 203 -5.35 -13.86 11.62
N MET A 204 -5.51 -12.91 12.54
CA MET A 204 -4.41 -12.34 13.30
C MET A 204 -3.60 -13.50 13.90
N PRO A 205 -2.27 -13.55 13.73
CA PRO A 205 -1.47 -14.65 14.26
C PRO A 205 -1.62 -14.71 15.79
N ASP A 206 -1.91 -15.92 16.31
CA ASP A 206 -2.20 -16.15 17.73
C ASP A 206 -1.05 -15.68 18.62
N SER A 207 -1.27 -14.52 19.24
CA SER A 207 -0.26 -13.75 19.98
C SER A 207 -0.49 -13.85 21.51
N ALA A 208 -0.96 -15.01 21.97
CA ALA A 208 -1.41 -15.21 23.35
C ALA A 208 -0.94 -16.50 24.07
N GLU A 209 -0.30 -17.48 23.41
CA GLU A 209 0.08 -18.74 24.10
C GLU A 209 1.48 -19.29 23.71
N ARG A 210 2.55 -18.62 24.18
CA ARG A 210 3.92 -19.20 24.15
C ARG A 210 4.94 -18.67 25.17
N VAL A 211 4.50 -18.18 26.33
CA VAL A 211 5.37 -17.88 27.48
C VAL A 211 4.75 -18.42 28.77
N LEU A 212 5.20 -19.61 29.19
CA LEU A 212 5.22 -20.22 30.54
C LEU A 212 5.19 -21.76 30.43
N ALA A 213 6.29 -22.35 29.94
CA ALA A 213 6.43 -23.80 29.78
C ALA A 213 7.88 -24.31 29.96
N THR A 214 8.63 -23.70 30.88
CA THR A 214 9.91 -24.17 31.46
C THR A 214 10.06 -23.60 32.86
#